data_AF-A0A2W5EGN1-F1
#
_entry.id   AF-A0A2W5EGN1-F1
#
_cell.length_a   1.000
_cell.length_b   1.000
_cell.length_c   1.000
_cell.angle_alpha   90.00
_cell.angle_beta   90.00
_cell.angle_gamma   90.00
#
_symmetry.space_group_name_H-M   'P 1'
#
loop_
_entity.id
_entity.type
_entity.pdbx_description
1 polymer ?
#
loop_
_entity_poly.entity_id
_entity_poly.type
_entity_poly.pdbx_seq_one_letter_code
_entity_poly.pdbx_strand_id
1 'polypeptide(L)'
;MQDKKASILFVSKHAVHEKMAMAGNQFFYHTLLSFCQDNRFDVGIITVQKKGEDLSNMQEAFRSKASDFSVALPRLMTLFTYFFYNTKLRIWLSSLRADWYLLDPIYRHFFKKAIKKANEKGFKPDIVVLEWTEVLFLEGFCKKLFPQAKIVVTEHDVSFTKVDRRFQNEPNIKKRLVLPFKQKELSALQKVDIIRVLSKDDQVILN
;
A
#
# COMPACT_ATOMS: atom_id res chain seq x y z
N MET A 1 29.05 9.65 19.77
CA MET A 1 28.15 8.59 19.29
C MET A 1 27.45 9.13 18.07
N GLN A 2 27.52 8.47 16.91
CA GLN A 2 26.60 8.83 15.82
C GLN A 2 25.20 8.47 16.28
N ASP A 3 24.29 9.45 16.30
CA ASP A 3 22.88 9.18 16.60
C ASP A 3 22.36 8.13 15.62
N LYS A 4 21.83 7.03 16.16
CA LYS A 4 21.28 5.94 15.36
C LYS A 4 20.11 6.49 14.55
N LYS A 5 20.22 6.47 13.22
CA LYS A 5 19.11 6.82 12.33
C LYS A 5 17.94 5.85 12.53
N ALA A 6 16.72 6.36 12.47
CA ALA A 6 15.52 5.53 12.44
C ALA A 6 15.30 5.02 11.01
N SER A 7 15.14 3.70 10.83
CA SER A 7 14.89 3.12 9.52
C SER A 7 13.39 3.05 9.22
N ILE A 8 12.97 3.59 8.07
CA ILE A 8 11.56 3.64 7.64
C ILE A 8 11.41 2.91 6.30
N LEU A 9 10.48 1.96 6.23
CA LEU A 9 10.11 1.27 4.99
C LEU A 9 8.75 1.76 4.49
N PHE A 10 8.72 2.50 3.39
CA PHE A 10 7.49 2.86 2.70
C PHE A 10 7.08 1.74 1.75
N VAL A 11 5.83 1.29 1.86
CA VAL A 11 5.19 0.34 0.95
C VAL A 11 4.01 1.06 0.33
N SER A 12 4.03 1.25 -0.99
CA SER A 12 3.00 2.00 -1.71
C SER A 12 2.42 1.20 -2.87
N LYS A 13 1.11 1.36 -3.11
CA LYS A 13 0.43 0.81 -4.29
C LYS A 13 0.91 1.46 -5.60
N HIS A 14 1.32 2.72 -5.55
CA HIS A 14 1.63 3.54 -6.71
C HIS A 14 3.05 4.08 -6.63
N ALA A 15 3.75 4.12 -7.77
CA ALA A 15 4.98 4.91 -7.84
C ALA A 15 4.65 6.38 -7.83
N VAL A 16 5.61 7.16 -7.33
CA VAL A 16 5.47 8.59 -7.18
C VAL A 16 6.70 9.32 -7.69
N HIS A 17 6.46 10.43 -8.38
CA HIS A 17 7.47 11.33 -8.90
C HIS A 17 6.84 12.70 -9.13
N GLU A 18 7.68 13.72 -9.39
CA GLU A 18 7.27 15.12 -9.55
C GLU A 18 6.16 15.32 -10.59
N LYS A 19 6.22 14.63 -11.74
CA LYS A 19 5.25 14.76 -12.84
C LYS A 19 3.89 14.06 -12.62
N MET A 20 3.58 13.60 -11.41
CA MET A 20 2.32 12.88 -11.15
C MET A 20 1.12 13.82 -11.22
N ALA A 21 0.04 13.42 -11.90
CA ALA A 21 -1.17 14.23 -12.02
C ALA A 21 -2.11 14.14 -10.80
N MET A 22 -2.11 13.02 -10.08
CA MET A 22 -3.02 12.78 -8.96
C MET A 22 -2.52 13.46 -7.69
N ALA A 23 -3.36 14.29 -7.05
CA ALA A 23 -3.02 15.05 -5.84
C ALA A 23 -2.50 14.17 -4.69
N GLY A 24 -3.10 13.01 -4.45
CA GLY A 24 -2.61 12.09 -3.42
C GLY A 24 -1.22 11.51 -3.71
N ASN A 25 -0.90 11.26 -4.99
CA ASN A 25 0.44 10.82 -5.38
C ASN A 25 1.47 11.95 -5.24
N GLN A 26 1.11 13.19 -5.55
CA GLN A 26 1.96 14.36 -5.32
C GLN A 26 2.23 14.57 -3.82
N PHE A 27 1.19 14.46 -3.00
CA PHE A 27 1.33 14.54 -1.55
C PHE A 27 2.28 13.48 -1.00
N PHE A 28 2.11 12.22 -1.43
CA PHE A 28 3.00 11.14 -1.03
C PHE A 28 4.42 11.36 -1.55
N TYR A 29 4.60 11.83 -2.80
CA TYR A 29 5.91 12.21 -3.33
C TYR A 29 6.64 13.21 -2.42
N HIS A 30 5.98 14.31 -2.04
CA HIS A 30 6.58 15.33 -1.18
C HIS A 30 6.85 14.81 0.23
N THR A 31 5.94 14.00 0.78
CA THR A 31 6.14 13.33 2.08
C THR A 31 7.39 12.46 2.02
N LEU A 32 7.46 11.55 1.05
CA LEU A 32 8.60 10.63 0.88
C LEU A 32 9.91 11.38 0.67
N LEU A 33 9.90 12.42 -0.17
CA LEU A 33 11.07 13.26 -0.42
C LEU A 33 11.55 13.96 0.86
N SER A 34 10.64 14.45 1.71
CA SER A 34 11.00 15.09 2.98
C SER A 34 11.71 14.11 3.94
N PHE A 35 11.24 12.86 4.04
CA PHE A 35 11.91 11.82 4.83
C PHE A 35 13.27 11.43 4.26
N CYS A 36 13.39 11.39 2.94
CA CYS A 36 14.64 11.10 2.24
C CYS A 36 15.71 12.19 2.42
N GLN A 37 15.30 13.44 2.64
CA GLN A 37 16.21 14.59 2.82
C GLN A 37 16.63 14.79 4.28
N ASP A 38 15.90 14.18 5.22
CA ASP A 38 16.17 14.30 6.65
C ASP A 38 17.20 13.26 7.09
N ASN A 39 18.32 13.75 7.65
CA ASN A 39 19.45 12.91 8.03
C ASN A 39 19.16 11.97 9.21
N ARG A 40 18.04 12.15 9.93
CA ARG A 40 17.60 11.29 11.03
C ARG A 40 17.04 9.95 10.55
N PHE A 41 16.71 9.83 9.26
CA PHE A 41 16.06 8.65 8.71
C PHE A 41 16.95 7.91 7.71
N ASP A 42 16.78 6.59 7.70
CA ASP A 42 17.23 5.70 6.63
C ASP A 42 16.00 5.12 5.94
N VAL A 43 15.82 5.44 4.65
CA VAL A 43 14.55 5.24 3.95
C VAL A 43 14.66 4.06 2.97
N GLY A 44 13.71 3.13 3.08
CA GLY A 44 13.47 2.06 2.13
C GLY A 44 12.15 2.28 1.39
N ILE A 45 12.08 1.91 0.11
CA ILE A 45 10.88 2.06 -0.71
C ILE A 45 10.52 0.73 -1.36
N ILE A 46 9.23 0.39 -1.32
CA ILE A 46 8.63 -0.73 -2.03
C ILE A 46 7.40 -0.23 -2.79
N THR A 47 7.45 -0.38 -4.10
CA THR A 47 6.28 -0.30 -4.97
C THR A 47 6.21 -1.55 -5.85
N VAL A 48 4.98 -1.99 -6.16
CA VAL A 48 4.72 -3.04 -7.14
C VAL A 48 3.81 -2.52 -8.23
N GLN A 49 4.35 -2.45 -9.44
CA GLN A 49 3.62 -1.96 -10.60
C GLN A 49 4.18 -2.49 -11.92
N LYS A 50 3.44 -2.28 -13.01
CA LYS A 50 3.90 -2.58 -14.36
C LYS A 50 5.22 -1.85 -14.66
N LYS A 51 6.09 -2.49 -15.43
CA LYS A 51 7.25 -1.80 -15.99
C LYS A 51 6.75 -0.68 -16.92
N GLY A 52 7.19 0.55 -16.66
CA GLY A 52 6.74 1.74 -17.37
C GLY A 52 7.46 2.99 -16.86
N GLU A 53 7.12 4.12 -17.45
CA GLU A 53 7.76 5.42 -17.18
C GLU A 53 7.68 5.80 -15.70
N ASP A 54 6.50 5.67 -15.08
CA ASP A 54 6.29 6.01 -13.67
C ASP A 54 7.26 5.28 -12.73
N LEU A 55 7.57 4.00 -13.02
CA LEU A 55 8.51 3.24 -12.20
C LEU A 55 9.93 3.77 -12.37
N SER A 56 10.34 3.97 -13.61
CA SER A 56 11.67 4.48 -13.94
C SER A 56 11.89 5.88 -13.36
N ASN A 57 10.91 6.77 -13.50
CA ASN A 57 10.94 8.13 -12.96
C ASN A 57 11.05 8.13 -11.42
N MET A 58 10.31 7.26 -10.73
CA MET A 58 10.44 7.13 -9.27
C MET A 58 11.82 6.61 -8.87
N GLN A 59 12.30 5.55 -9.55
CA GLN A 59 13.61 4.96 -9.27
C GLN A 59 14.73 5.97 -9.47
N GLU A 60 14.64 6.79 -10.52
CA GLU A 60 15.56 7.89 -10.75
C GLU A 60 15.48 8.97 -9.66
N ALA A 61 14.26 9.41 -9.32
CA ALA A 61 14.05 10.45 -8.30
C ALA A 61 14.62 10.11 -6.91
N PHE A 62 14.68 8.82 -6.58
CA PHE A 62 15.10 8.30 -5.27
C PHE A 62 16.38 7.47 -5.28
N ARG A 63 17.06 7.28 -6.42
CA ARG A 63 18.21 6.37 -6.61
C ARG A 63 19.32 6.51 -5.57
N SER A 64 19.64 7.74 -5.18
CA SER A 64 20.70 8.07 -4.21
C SER A 64 20.16 8.48 -2.84
N LYS A 65 18.84 8.46 -2.66
CA LYS A 65 18.15 8.98 -1.47
C LYS A 65 17.52 7.89 -0.61
N ALA A 66 17.22 6.73 -1.21
CA ALA A 66 16.56 5.63 -0.52
C ALA A 66 17.00 4.26 -1.07
N SER A 67 16.88 3.25 -0.22
CA SER A 67 17.05 1.86 -0.60
C SER A 67 15.81 1.35 -1.36
N ASP A 68 15.94 1.14 -2.67
CA ASP A 68 14.84 0.65 -3.50
C ASP A 68 14.73 -0.88 -3.51
N PHE A 69 13.60 -1.39 -3.02
CA PHE A 69 13.22 -2.80 -3.01
C PHE A 69 12.04 -3.10 -3.94
N SER A 70 11.59 -2.13 -4.72
CA SER A 70 10.46 -2.21 -5.64
C SER A 70 10.61 -3.34 -6.66
N VAL A 71 9.47 -3.86 -7.11
CA VAL A 71 9.42 -4.97 -8.06
C VAL A 71 8.51 -4.61 -9.23
N ALA A 72 9.06 -4.70 -10.43
CA ALA A 72 8.30 -4.59 -11.66
C ALA A 72 7.50 -5.88 -11.90
N LEU A 73 6.20 -5.74 -12.18
CA LEU A 73 5.36 -6.86 -12.59
C LEU A 73 5.73 -7.34 -14.00
N PRO A 74 5.84 -8.66 -14.22
CA PRO A 74 6.05 -9.22 -15.56
C PRO A 74 4.90 -8.85 -16.50
N ARG A 75 5.21 -8.56 -17.78
CA ARG A 75 4.22 -8.17 -18.80
C ARG A 75 3.06 -9.17 -18.90
N LEU A 76 3.35 -10.47 -18.87
CA LEU A 76 2.34 -11.52 -18.92
C LEU A 76 1.33 -11.40 -17.77
N MET A 77 1.81 -11.12 -16.55
CA MET A 77 0.95 -10.93 -15.38
C MET A 77 0.15 -9.63 -15.44
N THR A 78 0.72 -8.57 -16.02
CA THR A 78 -0.01 -7.31 -16.22
C THR A 78 -1.14 -7.46 -17.26
N LEU A 79 -0.91 -8.23 -18.33
CA LEU A 79 -1.94 -8.54 -19.31
C LEU A 79 -3.01 -9.45 -18.69
N PHE A 80 -2.60 -10.46 -17.92
CA PHE A 80 -3.53 -11.34 -17.23
C PHE A 80 -4.44 -10.57 -16.27
N THR A 81 -3.86 -9.72 -15.41
CA THR A 81 -4.65 -8.88 -14.50
C THR A 81 -5.57 -7.92 -15.27
N TYR A 82 -5.09 -7.32 -16.36
CA TYR A 82 -5.93 -6.43 -17.18
C TYR A 82 -7.15 -7.14 -17.80
N PHE A 83 -6.96 -8.30 -18.43
CA PHE A 83 -8.04 -8.99 -19.14
C PHE A 83 -8.96 -9.78 -18.20
N PHE A 84 -8.40 -10.45 -17.20
CA PHE A 84 -9.15 -11.40 -16.39
C PHE A 84 -9.61 -10.82 -15.06
N TYR A 85 -8.88 -9.87 -14.48
CA TYR A 85 -9.21 -9.28 -13.17
C TYR A 85 -10.27 -8.17 -13.23
N ASN A 86 -11.35 -8.45 -13.96
CA ASN A 86 -12.51 -7.56 -14.07
C ASN A 86 -13.34 -7.55 -12.78
N THR A 87 -14.33 -6.66 -12.72
CA THR A 87 -15.21 -6.49 -11.55
C THR A 87 -15.90 -7.79 -11.13
N LYS A 88 -16.36 -8.62 -12.08
CA LYS A 88 -17.04 -9.90 -11.76
C LYS A 88 -16.08 -10.89 -11.10
N LEU A 89 -14.88 -11.04 -11.66
CA LEU A 89 -13.86 -11.91 -11.07
C LEU A 89 -13.42 -11.39 -9.69
N ARG A 90 -13.27 -10.07 -9.51
CA ARG A 90 -12.99 -9.45 -8.21
C ARG A 90 -14.05 -9.76 -7.16
N ILE A 91 -15.33 -9.62 -7.51
CA ILE A 91 -16.44 -9.97 -6.61
C ILE A 91 -16.41 -11.46 -6.29
N TRP A 92 -16.24 -12.32 -7.30
CA TRP A 92 -16.18 -13.76 -7.08
C TRP A 92 -15.01 -14.16 -6.16
N LEU A 93 -13.79 -13.67 -6.43
CA LEU A 93 -12.62 -13.91 -5.59
C LEU A 93 -12.75 -13.32 -4.18
N SER A 94 -13.43 -12.18 -4.04
CA SER A 94 -13.67 -11.56 -2.74
C SER A 94 -14.53 -12.42 -1.80
N SER A 95 -15.32 -13.36 -2.35
CA SER A 95 -16.06 -14.34 -1.54
C SER A 95 -15.14 -15.31 -0.80
N LEU A 96 -13.93 -15.56 -1.32
CA LEU A 96 -12.91 -16.37 -0.65
C LEU A 96 -12.14 -15.53 0.37
N ARG A 97 -11.81 -14.29 -0.01
CA ARG A 97 -11.02 -13.34 0.80
C ARG A 97 -11.40 -11.91 0.44
N ALA A 98 -12.09 -11.22 1.35
CA ALA A 98 -12.61 -9.88 1.10
C ALA A 98 -11.53 -8.86 0.69
N ASP A 99 -10.31 -8.97 1.24
CA ASP A 99 -9.16 -8.10 0.91
C ASP A 99 -8.75 -8.19 -0.56
N TRP A 100 -9.04 -9.30 -1.24
CA TRP A 100 -8.76 -9.45 -2.67
C TRP A 100 -9.59 -8.51 -3.53
N TYR A 101 -10.72 -8.00 -3.04
CA TYR A 101 -11.44 -7.00 -3.82
C TYR A 101 -10.56 -5.79 -4.14
N LEU A 102 -9.71 -5.33 -3.22
CA LEU A 102 -8.81 -4.20 -3.43
C LEU A 102 -7.38 -4.61 -3.79
N LEU A 103 -6.80 -5.56 -3.06
CA LEU A 103 -5.45 -6.02 -3.30
C LEU A 103 -5.47 -7.36 -4.04
N ASP A 104 -5.33 -7.26 -5.36
CA ASP A 104 -5.23 -8.41 -6.24
C ASP A 104 -4.19 -9.45 -5.74
N PRO A 105 -4.49 -10.76 -5.80
CA PRO A 105 -3.59 -11.82 -5.32
C PRO A 105 -2.19 -11.80 -5.94
N ILE A 106 -2.07 -11.43 -7.22
CA ILE A 106 -0.79 -11.32 -7.92
C ILE A 106 -0.01 -10.14 -7.33
N TYR A 107 -0.62 -8.95 -7.25
CA TYR A 107 0.01 -7.81 -6.59
C TYR A 107 0.43 -8.14 -5.16
N ARG A 108 -0.43 -8.82 -4.39
CA ARG A 108 -0.12 -9.27 -3.04
C ARG A 108 1.09 -10.19 -2.99
N HIS A 109 1.21 -11.14 -3.91
CA HIS A 109 2.38 -12.02 -4.02
C HIS A 109 3.66 -11.20 -4.23
N PHE A 110 3.63 -10.26 -5.18
CA PHE A 110 4.79 -9.44 -5.51
C PHE A 110 5.17 -8.47 -4.40
N PHE A 111 4.20 -7.90 -3.67
CA PHE A 111 4.48 -7.09 -2.49
C PHE A 111 5.17 -7.91 -1.42
N LYS A 112 4.65 -9.11 -1.12
CA LYS A 112 5.31 -10.01 -0.16
C LYS A 112 6.72 -10.38 -0.59
N LYS A 113 6.96 -10.58 -1.89
CA LYS A 113 8.30 -10.84 -2.43
C LYS A 113 9.22 -9.63 -2.22
N ALA A 114 8.75 -8.42 -2.48
CA ALA A 114 9.51 -7.18 -2.27
C ALA A 114 9.86 -6.97 -0.79
N ILE A 115 8.89 -7.17 0.10
CA ILE A 115 9.08 -7.04 1.56
C ILE A 115 10.07 -8.09 2.07
N LYS A 116 9.97 -9.34 1.61
CA LYS A 116 10.98 -10.38 1.91
C LYS A 116 12.36 -9.99 1.41
N LYS A 117 12.47 -9.49 0.18
CA LYS A 117 13.74 -9.02 -0.38
C LYS A 117 14.38 -7.91 0.47
N ALA A 118 13.58 -6.99 1.01
CA ALA A 118 14.09 -5.97 1.93
C ALA A 118 14.69 -6.60 3.20
N ASN A 119 13.96 -7.54 3.81
CA ASN A 119 14.43 -8.28 4.98
C ASN A 119 15.69 -9.12 4.70
N GLU A 120 15.72 -9.85 3.58
CA GLU A 120 16.85 -10.69 3.14
C GLU A 120 18.11 -9.85 2.85
N LYS A 121 17.94 -8.60 2.38
CA LYS A 121 19.02 -7.63 2.23
C LYS A 121 19.45 -6.97 3.55
N GLY A 122 18.86 -7.37 4.67
CA GLY A 122 19.21 -6.85 5.99
C GLY A 122 18.56 -5.51 6.35
N PHE A 123 17.60 -5.01 5.56
CA PHE A 123 16.87 -3.79 5.90
C PHE A 123 15.91 -4.08 7.06
N LYS A 124 16.17 -3.49 8.23
CA LYS A 124 15.42 -3.70 9.47
C LYS A 124 14.71 -2.40 9.85
N PRO A 125 13.49 -2.16 9.32
CA PRO A 125 12.78 -0.93 9.61
C PRO A 125 12.35 -0.88 11.08
N ASP A 126 12.51 0.29 11.70
CA ASP A 126 11.85 0.64 12.96
C ASP A 126 10.37 1.01 12.70
N ILE A 127 10.06 1.49 11.48
CA ILE A 127 8.72 1.89 11.05
C ILE A 127 8.42 1.34 9.65
N VAL A 128 7.25 0.74 9.46
CA VAL A 128 6.70 0.43 8.14
C VAL A 128 5.51 1.33 7.88
N VAL A 129 5.58 2.11 6.81
CA VAL A 129 4.50 2.99 6.36
C VAL A 129 3.80 2.32 5.17
N LEU A 130 2.51 2.02 5.34
CA LEU A 130 1.64 1.45 4.31
C LEU A 130 0.81 2.58 3.69
N GLU A 131 1.21 3.04 2.51
CA GLU A 131 0.49 4.09 1.80
C GLU A 131 -0.54 3.49 0.86
N TRP A 132 -1.78 3.99 1.01
CA TRP A 132 -2.99 3.54 0.33
C TRP A 132 -3.67 2.32 0.98
N THR A 133 -5.00 2.29 0.93
CA THR A 133 -5.82 1.25 1.54
C THR A 133 -5.53 -0.14 0.97
N GLU A 134 -5.07 -0.24 -0.28
CA GLU A 134 -4.77 -1.53 -0.90
C GLU A 134 -3.63 -2.27 -0.18
N VAL A 135 -2.59 -1.56 0.26
CA VAL A 135 -1.44 -2.18 0.92
C VAL A 135 -1.63 -2.36 2.42
N LEU A 136 -2.70 -1.79 3.00
CA LEU A 136 -3.11 -2.03 4.39
C LEU A 136 -3.18 -3.53 4.72
N PHE A 137 -3.67 -4.36 3.80
CA PHE A 137 -3.81 -5.81 3.99
C PHE A 137 -2.48 -6.61 3.97
N LEU A 138 -1.36 -5.88 3.98
CA LEU A 138 -0.01 -6.41 4.18
C LEU A 138 0.48 -6.20 5.62
N GLU A 139 -0.23 -5.43 6.45
CA GLU A 139 0.04 -5.18 7.88
C GLU A 139 0.49 -6.42 8.65
N GLY A 140 -0.26 -7.53 8.56
CA GLY A 140 0.03 -8.75 9.29
C GLY A 140 1.27 -9.46 8.74
N PHE A 141 1.57 -9.28 7.45
CA PHE A 141 2.79 -9.81 6.84
C PHE A 141 4.02 -8.98 7.24
N CYS A 142 3.90 -7.65 7.24
CA CYS A 142 4.93 -6.75 7.72
C CYS A 142 5.24 -7.03 9.19
N LYS A 143 4.23 -7.15 10.06
CA LYS A 143 4.45 -7.44 11.49
C LYS A 143 5.08 -8.81 11.73
N LYS A 144 4.79 -9.80 10.89
CA LYS A 144 5.44 -11.12 10.98
C LYS A 144 6.95 -11.05 10.67
N LEU A 145 7.35 -10.25 9.68
CA LEU A 145 8.76 -10.11 9.29
C LEU A 145 9.52 -9.10 10.14
N PHE A 146 8.84 -8.03 10.56
CA PHE A 146 9.39 -6.92 11.34
C PHE A 146 8.57 -6.77 12.63
N PRO A 147 8.68 -7.71 13.59
CA PRO A 147 7.82 -7.72 14.78
C PRO A 147 7.97 -6.49 15.67
N GLN A 148 9.15 -5.87 15.68
CA GLN A 148 9.43 -4.67 16.46
C GLN A 148 9.03 -3.38 15.73
N ALA A 149 8.81 -3.43 14.41
CA ALA A 149 8.48 -2.24 13.65
C ALA A 149 7.08 -1.72 14.03
N LYS A 150 6.96 -0.40 14.12
CA LYS A 150 5.68 0.29 14.18
C LYS A 150 5.03 0.29 12.80
N ILE A 151 3.74 0.01 12.73
CA ILE A 151 2.99 0.03 11.47
C ILE A 151 2.19 1.33 11.43
N VAL A 152 2.46 2.15 10.41
CA VAL A 152 1.75 3.39 10.12
C VAL A 152 1.00 3.22 8.81
N VAL A 153 -0.22 3.72 8.72
CA VAL A 153 -1.00 3.73 7.48
C VAL A 153 -1.37 5.17 7.15
N THR A 154 -1.17 5.59 5.90
CA THR A 154 -1.84 6.79 5.37
C THR A 154 -3.03 6.38 4.52
N GLU A 155 -4.22 6.67 5.03
CA GLU A 155 -5.49 6.48 4.37
C GLU A 155 -5.81 7.75 3.56
N HIS A 156 -5.78 7.62 2.24
CA HIS A 156 -6.08 8.73 1.34
C HIS A 156 -7.59 8.88 1.07
N ASP A 157 -8.34 7.77 1.12
CA ASP A 157 -9.81 7.74 1.00
C ASP A 157 -10.33 6.41 1.58
N VAL A 158 -11.28 6.46 2.50
CA VAL A 158 -11.86 5.23 3.09
C VAL A 158 -12.48 4.34 2.03
N SER A 159 -11.87 3.18 1.77
CA SER A 159 -12.20 2.41 0.58
C SER A 159 -13.55 1.73 0.65
N PHE A 160 -13.99 1.23 1.81
CA PHE A 160 -15.30 0.56 1.90
C PHE A 160 -16.46 1.48 1.51
N THR A 161 -16.33 2.79 1.71
CA THR A 161 -17.38 3.76 1.33
C THR A 161 -17.53 3.84 -0.19
N LYS A 162 -16.41 3.80 -0.93
CA LYS A 162 -16.42 3.73 -2.40
C LYS A 162 -17.06 2.43 -2.88
N VAL A 163 -16.76 1.30 -2.24
CA VAL A 163 -17.37 0.00 -2.56
C VAL A 163 -18.87 0.01 -2.26
N ASP A 164 -19.29 0.58 -1.12
CA ASP A 164 -20.70 0.67 -0.73
C ASP A 164 -21.53 1.52 -1.70
N ARG A 165 -21.01 2.70 -2.09
CA ARG A 165 -21.64 3.57 -3.10
C ARG A 165 -21.79 2.86 -4.44
N ARG A 166 -20.76 2.11 -4.85
CA ARG A 166 -20.76 1.37 -6.12
C ARG A 166 -21.86 0.31 -6.18
N PHE A 167 -22.13 -0.38 -5.07
CA PHE A 167 -23.13 -1.45 -5.00
C PHE A 167 -24.38 -1.04 -4.23
N GLN A 168 -24.70 0.27 -4.22
CA GLN A 168 -25.81 0.80 -3.41
C GLN A 168 -27.15 0.12 -3.71
N ASN A 169 -27.38 -0.22 -4.98
CA ASN A 169 -28.62 -0.84 -5.47
C ASN A 169 -28.53 -2.37 -5.61
N GLU A 170 -27.48 -3.00 -5.08
CA GLU A 170 -27.21 -4.44 -5.24
C GLU A 170 -27.14 -5.13 -3.86
N PRO A 171 -28.28 -5.40 -3.20
CA PRO A 171 -28.32 -5.85 -1.80
C PRO A 171 -27.57 -7.18 -1.56
N ASN A 172 -27.63 -8.09 -2.54
CA ASN A 172 -26.90 -9.35 -2.49
C ASN A 172 -25.38 -9.15 -2.51
N ILE A 173 -24.88 -8.17 -3.28
CA ILE A 173 -23.45 -7.84 -3.32
C ILE A 173 -23.05 -7.10 -2.05
N LYS A 174 -23.89 -6.18 -1.54
CA LYS A 174 -23.62 -5.53 -0.26
C LYS A 174 -23.38 -6.53 0.85
N LYS A 175 -24.25 -7.52 0.98
CA LYS A 175 -24.13 -8.56 2.01
C LYS A 175 -22.89 -9.44 1.81
N ARG A 176 -22.55 -9.80 0.57
CA ARG A 176 -21.48 -10.76 0.25
C ARG A 176 -20.09 -10.15 0.12
N LEU A 177 -19.98 -8.86 -0.21
CA LEU A 177 -18.72 -8.17 -0.45
C LEU A 177 -18.55 -6.96 0.48
N VAL A 178 -19.48 -6.02 0.47
CA VAL A 178 -19.29 -4.72 1.16
C VAL A 178 -19.14 -4.90 2.66
N LEU A 179 -20.04 -5.66 3.30
CA LEU A 179 -19.98 -5.89 4.75
C LEU A 179 -18.71 -6.65 5.17
N PRO A 180 -18.34 -7.79 4.55
CA PRO A 180 -17.07 -8.45 4.84
C PRO A 180 -15.85 -7.56 4.59
N PHE A 181 -15.89 -6.75 3.54
CA PHE A 181 -14.80 -5.84 3.19
C PHE A 181 -14.64 -4.75 4.24
N LYS A 182 -15.73 -4.08 4.65
CA LYS A 182 -15.74 -3.11 5.75
C LYS A 182 -15.16 -3.71 7.03
N GLN A 183 -15.62 -4.90 7.43
CA GLN A 183 -15.11 -5.59 8.62
C GLN A 183 -13.61 -5.88 8.50
N LYS A 184 -13.15 -6.26 7.31
CA LYS A 184 -11.74 -6.58 7.06
C LYS A 184 -10.85 -5.35 7.13
N GLU A 185 -11.25 -4.25 6.51
CA GLU A 185 -10.54 -2.96 6.53
C GLU A 185 -10.44 -2.42 7.97
N LEU A 186 -11.56 -2.33 8.68
CA LEU A 186 -11.58 -1.89 10.09
C LEU A 186 -10.72 -2.79 10.99
N SER A 187 -10.81 -4.11 10.81
CA SER A 187 -9.98 -5.06 11.57
C SER A 187 -8.49 -4.91 11.25
N ALA A 188 -8.10 -4.51 10.03
CA ALA A 188 -6.71 -4.25 9.70
C ALA A 188 -6.24 -2.93 10.32
N LEU A 189 -7.05 -1.88 10.24
CA LEU A 189 -6.78 -0.58 10.85
C LEU A 189 -6.63 -0.67 12.38
N GLN A 190 -7.44 -1.48 13.06
CA GLN A 190 -7.31 -1.71 14.51
C GLN A 190 -5.97 -2.35 14.92
N LYS A 191 -5.22 -2.94 13.99
CA LYS A 191 -3.94 -3.61 14.28
C LYS A 191 -2.72 -2.71 14.04
N VAL A 192 -2.91 -1.52 13.44
CA VAL A 192 -1.80 -0.61 13.15
C VAL A 192 -1.56 0.33 14.32
N ASP A 193 -0.34 0.84 14.44
CA ASP A 193 0.06 1.70 15.56
C ASP A 193 -0.41 3.15 15.35
N ILE A 194 -0.44 3.62 14.09
CA ILE A 194 -0.87 4.98 13.73
C ILE A 194 -1.67 4.94 12.43
N ILE A 195 -2.83 5.60 12.43
CA ILE A 195 -3.63 5.86 11.24
C ILE A 195 -3.56 7.36 10.94
N ARG A 196 -3.10 7.71 9.75
CA ARG A 196 -3.09 9.08 9.24
C ARG A 196 -4.15 9.19 8.16
N VAL A 197 -5.17 10.01 8.43
CA VAL A 197 -6.18 10.37 7.43
C VAL A 197 -5.84 11.71 6.80
N LEU A 198 -6.13 11.86 5.51
CA LEU A 198 -5.93 13.13 4.79
C LEU A 198 -7.19 14.01 4.75
N SER A 199 -8.34 13.45 5.09
CA SER A 199 -9.62 14.15 5.19
C SER A 199 -10.17 14.12 6.61
N LYS A 200 -10.78 15.22 7.04
CA LYS A 200 -11.53 15.28 8.31
C LYS A 200 -12.76 14.37 8.28
N ASP A 201 -13.39 14.22 7.13
CA ASP A 201 -14.59 13.38 6.97
C ASP A 201 -14.23 11.90 7.18
N ASP A 202 -13.07 11.47 6.69
CA ASP A 202 -12.55 10.12 6.90
C ASP A 202 -12.20 9.86 8.37
N GLN A 203 -11.73 10.89 9.09
CA GLN A 203 -11.48 10.80 10.52
C GLN A 203 -12.73 10.44 11.32
N VAL A 204 -13.88 10.99 10.94
CA VAL A 204 -15.18 10.70 11.59
C VAL A 204 -15.64 9.27 11.30
N ILE A 205 -15.31 8.74 10.12
CA ILE A 205 -15.72 7.39 9.71
C ILE A 205 -14.89 6.31 10.42
N LEU A 206 -13.66 6.62 10.81
CA LEU A 206 -12.72 5.67 11.41
C LEU A 206 -12.68 5.69 12.95
N ASN A 207 -13.33 6.67 13.59
CA ASN A 207 -13.51 6.75 15.06
C ASN A 207 -14.88 6.22 15.48
#